data_AF-C6LF33-F1
#
_entry.id   AF-C6LF33-F1
#
_cell.length_a   1.000
_cell.length_b   1.000
_cell.length_c   1.000
_cell.angle_alpha   90.00
_cell.angle_beta   90.00
_cell.angle_gamma   90.00
#
_symmetry.space_group_name_H-M   'P 1'
#
loop_
_entity.id
_entity.type
_entity.pdbx_description
1 polymer ?
#
loop_
_entity_poly.entity_id
_entity_poly.type
_entity_poly.pdbx_seq_one_letter_code
_entity_poly.pdbx_strand_id
1 'polypeptide(L)'
;MEELGLNTFCSSYKGFTKIRFDVYGFARLLIFGRLLSPSSKCATIRQNDDYYEPVLDEHNPDNVYDTLDFICSNKDKIIRRINTSLVKKAGRSPEIIYYDVTNFYSLTNIMD
;
A
#
# COMPACT_ATOMS: atom_id res chain seq x y z
N MET A 1 -5.64 8.20 2.01
CA MET A 1 -4.82 7.90 0.81
C MET A 1 -5.00 8.91 -0.31
N GLU A 2 -6.21 9.40 -0.53
CA GLU A 2 -6.50 10.39 -1.57
C GLU A 2 -5.71 11.70 -1.39
N GLU A 3 -5.57 12.16 -0.16
CA GLU A 3 -4.76 13.35 0.15
C GLU A 3 -3.27 13.19 -0.19
N LEU A 4 -2.76 11.95 -0.14
CA LEU A 4 -1.38 11.61 -0.51
C LEU A 4 -1.20 11.52 -2.05
N GLY A 5 -2.27 11.71 -2.81
CA GLY A 5 -2.26 11.70 -4.27
C GLY A 5 -2.18 10.29 -4.88
N LEU A 6 -2.42 9.23 -4.10
CA LEU A 6 -2.30 7.85 -4.56
C LEU A 6 -3.44 7.39 -5.47
N ASN A 7 -4.66 7.87 -5.25
CA ASN A 7 -5.80 7.64 -6.16
C ASN A 7 -5.42 8.12 -7.58
N THR A 8 -5.02 9.39 -7.70
CA THR A 8 -4.58 9.97 -8.98
C THR A 8 -3.38 9.24 -9.59
N PHE A 9 -2.46 8.73 -8.76
CA PHE A 9 -1.31 7.98 -9.25
C PHE A 9 -1.73 6.67 -9.90
N CYS A 10 -2.53 5.85 -9.21
CA CYS A 10 -3.03 4.59 -9.73
C CYS A 10 -3.85 4.78 -10.99
N SER A 11 -4.74 5.77 -11.02
CA SER A 11 -5.57 6.09 -12.20
C SER A 11 -4.74 6.53 -13.40
N SER A 12 -3.74 7.40 -13.22
CA SER A 12 -2.86 7.82 -14.31
C SER A 12 -1.98 6.69 -14.85
N TYR A 13 -1.58 5.74 -14.00
CA TYR A 13 -0.72 4.63 -14.39
C TYR A 13 -1.48 3.41 -14.95
N LYS A 14 -2.79 3.32 -14.73
CA LYS A 14 -3.65 2.35 -15.43
C LYS A 14 -3.60 2.54 -16.95
N GLY A 15 -3.52 3.78 -17.45
CA GLY A 15 -3.40 4.05 -18.88
C GLY A 15 -2.11 3.54 -19.53
N PHE A 16 -1.05 3.34 -18.75
CA PHE A 16 0.26 2.87 -19.22
C PHE A 16 0.49 1.38 -18.96
N THR A 17 -0.40 0.71 -18.25
CA THR A 17 -0.26 -0.70 -17.85
C THR A 17 -1.43 -1.52 -18.41
N LYS A 18 -1.25 -2.84 -18.54
CA LYS A 18 -2.33 -3.75 -19.00
C LYS A 18 -3.35 -4.08 -17.90
N ILE A 19 -3.34 -3.35 -16.78
CA ILE A 19 -4.10 -3.71 -15.59
C ILE A 19 -5.56 -3.28 -15.76
N ARG A 20 -6.48 -4.25 -15.64
CA ARG A 20 -7.92 -4.05 -15.83
C ARG A 20 -8.75 -4.13 -14.55
N PHE A 21 -8.11 -4.32 -13.39
CA PHE A 21 -8.78 -4.45 -12.09
C PHE A 21 -8.52 -3.23 -11.20
N ASP A 22 -9.17 -3.16 -10.03
CA ASP A 22 -8.99 -2.06 -9.09
C ASP A 22 -7.71 -2.14 -8.23
N VAL A 23 -6.57 -1.85 -8.86
CA VAL A 23 -5.26 -1.75 -8.17
C VAL A 23 -5.29 -0.84 -6.94
N TYR A 24 -6.06 0.25 -6.98
CA TYR A 24 -6.10 1.20 -5.88
C TYR A 24 -6.84 0.61 -4.67
N GLY A 25 -7.98 -0.05 -4.89
CA GLY A 25 -8.69 -0.80 -3.85
C GLY A 25 -7.83 -1.91 -3.24
N PHE A 26 -7.12 -2.69 -4.07
CA PHE A 26 -6.24 -3.74 -3.56
C PHE A 26 -5.09 -3.16 -2.72
N ALA A 27 -4.46 -2.08 -3.17
CA ALA A 27 -3.43 -1.39 -2.41
C ALA A 27 -3.96 -0.81 -1.09
N ARG A 28 -5.17 -0.27 -1.09
CA ARG A 28 -5.86 0.22 0.13
C ARG A 28 -6.07 -0.91 1.12
N LEU A 29 -6.67 -2.02 0.68
CA LEU A 29 -6.94 -3.17 1.52
C LEU A 29 -5.66 -3.76 2.12
N LEU A 30 -4.61 -3.91 1.30
CA LEU A 30 -3.30 -4.37 1.77
C LEU A 30 -2.70 -3.46 2.84
N ILE A 31 -2.79 -2.15 2.67
CA ILE A 31 -2.23 -1.19 3.63
C ILE A 31 -3.06 -1.16 4.91
N PHE A 32 -4.39 -1.15 4.83
CA PHE A 32 -5.25 -1.17 6.01
C PHE A 32 -5.12 -2.48 6.78
N GLY A 33 -5.14 -3.62 6.11
CA GLY A 33 -4.95 -4.93 6.75
C GLY A 33 -3.60 -5.01 7.46
N ARG A 34 -2.53 -4.49 6.85
CA ARG A 34 -1.20 -4.46 7.48
C ARG A 34 -1.12 -3.57 8.71
N LEU A 35 -1.94 -2.53 8.80
CA LEU A 35 -1.97 -1.61 9.93
C LEU A 35 -2.89 -2.08 11.05
N LEU A 36 -4.05 -2.65 10.72
CA LEU A 36 -5.09 -3.01 11.68
C LEU A 36 -5.01 -4.46 12.15
N SER A 37 -4.74 -5.40 11.26
CA SER A 37 -4.70 -6.84 11.55
C SER A 37 -3.68 -7.54 10.64
N PRO A 38 -2.38 -7.41 10.95
CA PRO A 38 -1.32 -7.89 10.06
C PRO A 38 -1.45 -9.37 9.75
N SER A 39 -1.57 -9.69 8.46
CA SER A 39 -1.73 -11.06 7.99
C SER A 39 -0.88 -11.32 6.73
N SER A 40 -0.93 -12.54 6.21
CA SER A 40 -0.31 -12.86 4.91
C SER A 40 -1.06 -12.15 3.77
N LYS A 41 -0.39 -11.92 2.64
CA LYS A 41 -0.91 -11.12 1.51
C LYS A 41 -2.29 -11.58 1.06
N CYS A 42 -2.46 -12.89 0.89
CA CYS A 42 -3.72 -13.51 0.50
C CYS A 42 -4.72 -13.62 1.66
N ALA A 43 -4.28 -13.76 2.90
CA ALA A 43 -5.17 -13.66 4.06
C ALA A 43 -5.74 -12.24 4.21
N THR A 44 -4.97 -11.20 3.87
CA THR A 44 -5.44 -9.81 3.89
C THR A 44 -6.60 -9.56 2.93
N ILE A 45 -6.68 -10.29 1.81
CA ILE A 45 -7.83 -10.18 0.89
C ILE A 45 -9.11 -10.71 1.53
N ARG A 46 -9.01 -11.74 2.38
CA ARG A 46 -10.16 -12.30 3.10
C ARG A 46 -10.70 -11.34 4.18
N GLN A 47 -9.89 -10.36 4.60
CA GLN A 47 -10.31 -9.32 5.55
C GLN A 47 -11.17 -8.24 4.88
N ASN A 48 -11.46 -8.32 3.58
CA ASN A 48 -12.22 -7.30 2.86
C ASN A 48 -13.57 -6.99 3.52
N ASP A 49 -14.22 -8.02 4.09
CA ASP A 49 -15.54 -7.92 4.70
C ASP A 49 -15.48 -7.60 6.21
N ASP A 50 -14.27 -7.49 6.80
CA ASP A 50 -14.09 -7.14 8.21
C ASP A 50 -14.28 -5.63 8.48
N TYR A 51 -14.37 -4.82 7.43
CA TYR A 51 -14.54 -3.37 7.48
C TYR A 51 -16.02 -2.99 7.48
N TYR A 52 -16.34 -1.76 7.92
CA TYR A 52 -17.71 -1.24 7.92
C TYR A 52 -18.37 -1.31 6.53
N GLU A 53 -17.60 -1.02 5.48
CA GLU A 53 -17.95 -1.27 4.09
C GLU A 53 -16.81 -2.07 3.43
N PRO A 54 -17.13 -3.05 2.57
CA PRO A 54 -16.11 -3.76 1.80
C PRO A 54 -15.21 -2.80 1.04
N VAL A 55 -13.88 -3.01 1.12
CA VAL A 55 -12.90 -2.13 0.47
C VAL A 55 -12.83 -2.39 -1.03
N LEU A 56 -13.05 -3.64 -1.42
CA LEU A 56 -13.13 -4.15 -2.79
C LEU A 56 -14.56 -4.62 -3.09
N ASP A 57 -15.04 -4.28 -4.29
CA ASP A 57 -16.23 -4.86 -4.90
C ASP A 57 -15.92 -6.28 -5.43
N GLU A 58 -16.73 -6.80 -6.37
CA GLU A 58 -16.45 -8.07 -7.05
C GLU A 58 -15.03 -8.09 -7.65
N HIS A 59 -14.20 -9.02 -7.17
CA HIS A 59 -12.79 -9.07 -7.48
C HIS A 59 -12.27 -10.51 -7.58
N ASN A 60 -11.21 -10.69 -8.37
CA ASN A 60 -10.40 -11.91 -8.34
C ASN A 60 -9.33 -11.77 -7.24
N PRO A 61 -9.31 -12.62 -6.20
CA PRO A 61 -8.30 -12.58 -5.13
C PRO A 61 -6.86 -12.65 -5.63
N ASP A 62 -6.59 -13.32 -6.76
CA ASP A 62 -5.24 -13.50 -7.31
C ASP A 62 -4.63 -12.17 -7.78
N ASN A 63 -5.46 -11.17 -8.11
CA ASN A 63 -5.01 -9.84 -8.49
C ASN A 63 -4.22 -9.12 -7.37
N VAL A 64 -4.23 -9.65 -6.14
CA VAL A 64 -3.34 -9.19 -5.07
C VAL A 64 -1.87 -9.26 -5.46
N TYR A 65 -1.47 -10.31 -6.19
CA TYR A 65 -0.08 -10.50 -6.60
C TYR A 65 0.30 -9.53 -7.72
N ASP A 66 -0.56 -9.35 -8.72
CA ASP A 66 -0.39 -8.33 -9.75
C ASP A 66 -0.32 -6.91 -9.15
N THR A 67 -1.10 -6.64 -8.11
CA THR A 67 -1.05 -5.38 -7.37
C THR A 67 0.30 -5.17 -6.71
N LEU A 68 0.86 -6.22 -6.09
CA LEU A 68 2.17 -6.15 -5.45
C LEU A 68 3.29 -5.90 -6.47
N ASP A 69 3.23 -6.56 -7.63
CA ASP A 69 4.16 -6.33 -8.73
C ASP A 69 4.06 -4.89 -9.27
N PHE A 70 2.83 -4.37 -9.40
CA PHE A 70 2.61 -2.97 -9.74
C PHE A 70 3.23 -2.01 -8.72
N ILE A 71 3.00 -2.24 -7.42
CA ILE A 71 3.58 -1.41 -6.35
C ILE A 71 5.10 -1.48 -6.38
N CYS A 72 5.67 -2.68 -6.51
CA CYS A 72 7.12 -2.90 -6.56
C CYS A 72 7.75 -2.15 -7.74
N SER A 73 7.18 -2.30 -8.93
CA SER A 73 7.65 -1.65 -10.17
C SER A 73 7.57 -0.12 -10.11
N ASN A 74 6.70 0.43 -9.26
CA ASN A 74 6.45 1.87 -9.17
C ASN A 74 6.85 2.47 -7.81
N LYS A 75 7.56 1.74 -6.95
CA LYS A 75 7.82 2.12 -5.55
C LYS A 75 8.41 3.52 -5.40
N ASP A 76 9.39 3.87 -6.22
CA ASP A 76 10.11 5.15 -6.10
C ASP A 76 9.22 6.31 -6.51
N LYS A 77 8.36 6.10 -7.51
CA LYS A 77 7.39 7.09 -7.97
C LYS A 77 6.30 7.32 -6.94
N ILE A 78 5.82 6.23 -6.31
CA ILE A 78 4.84 6.28 -5.23
C ILE A 78 5.41 7.06 -4.04
N ILE A 79 6.61 6.72 -3.57
CA ILE A 79 7.28 7.41 -2.46
C ILE A 79 7.47 8.91 -2.78
N ARG A 80 7.95 9.24 -3.98
CA ARG A 80 8.12 10.62 -4.41
C ARG A 80 6.80 11.39 -4.43
N ARG A 81 5.71 10.77 -4.88
CA ARG A 81 4.37 11.37 -4.93
C ARG A 81 3.85 11.64 -3.52
N ILE A 82 4.00 10.69 -2.60
CA ILE A 82 3.62 10.83 -1.20
C ILE A 82 4.41 11.99 -0.58
N ASN A 83 5.75 11.98 -0.69
CA ASN A 83 6.61 13.03 -0.15
C ASN A 83 6.25 14.41 -0.69
N THR A 84 6.07 14.53 -2.01
CA THR A 84 5.68 15.80 -2.64
C THR A 84 4.33 16.29 -2.10
N SER A 85 3.38 15.38 -1.90
CA SER A 85 2.05 15.73 -1.37
C SER A 85 2.12 16.15 0.10
N LEU A 86 2.94 15.48 0.91
CA LEU A 86 3.17 15.81 2.32
C LEU A 86 3.87 17.16 2.49
N VAL A 87 4.93 17.44 1.72
CA VAL A 87 5.61 18.74 1.75
C VAL A 87 4.64 19.86 1.39
N LYS A 88 3.83 19.67 0.33
CA LYS A 88 2.87 20.69 -0.13
C LYS A 88 1.72 20.93 0.85
N LYS A 89 1.18 19.89 1.48
CA LYS A 89 -0.04 19.98 2.29
C LYS A 89 0.22 20.13 3.79
N ALA A 90 1.23 19.44 4.30
CA ALA A 90 1.54 19.39 5.73
C ALA A 90 2.74 20.27 6.11
N GLY A 91 3.33 21.00 5.16
CA GLY A 91 4.49 21.87 5.42
C GLY A 91 5.72 21.13 5.93
N ARG A 92 5.80 19.81 5.70
CA ARG A 92 6.90 18.99 6.21
C ARG A 92 8.23 19.46 5.63
N SER A 93 9.19 19.82 6.49
CA SER A 93 10.58 20.01 6.07
C SER A 93 11.28 18.66 5.94
N PRO A 94 11.92 18.34 4.80
CA PRO A 94 12.74 17.14 4.65
C PRO A 94 14.09 17.22 5.39
N GLU A 95 14.44 18.36 5.98
CA GLU A 95 15.72 18.59 6.66
C GLU A 95 15.86 17.81 7.98
N ILE A 96 14.75 17.49 8.65
CA ILE A 96 14.73 16.76 9.91
C ILE A 96 14.01 15.42 9.69
N ILE A 97 14.78 14.34 9.60
CA ILE A 97 14.26 12.97 9.50
C ILE A 97 14.51 12.27 10.83
N TYR A 98 13.47 12.14 11.64
CA TYR A 98 13.47 11.18 12.75
C TYR A 98 13.21 9.79 12.16
N TYR A 99 14.25 8.97 12.07
CA TYR A 99 14.12 7.54 11.87
C TYR A 99 14.12 6.86 13.26
N ASP A 100 12.99 6.28 13.64
CA ASP A 100 12.91 5.41 14.81
C ASP A 100 13.71 4.13 14.54
N VAL A 101 14.77 3.91 15.30
CA VAL A 101 15.73 2.80 15.13
C VAL A 101 15.29 1.53 15.86
N THR A 102 14.04 1.45 16.29
CA THR A 102 13.51 0.30 17.03
C THR A 102 13.01 -0.80 16.09
N ASN A 103 13.91 -1.44 15.34
CA ASN A 103 13.63 -2.73 14.70
C ASN A 103 14.65 -3.77 15.21
N PHE A 104 14.34 -4.32 16.38
CA PHE A 104 15.07 -5.43 16.99
C PHE A 104 14.85 -6.66 16.12
N TYR A 105 15.92 -7.20 15.53
CA TYR A 105 15.94 -8.53 14.91
C TYR A 105 15.29 -9.53 15.87
N SER A 106 14.07 -9.98 15.55
CA SER A 106 13.42 -11.09 16.24
C SER A 106 12.91 -12.02 15.15
N LEU A 107 13.60 -13.15 14.98
CA LEU A 107 13.24 -14.40 14.27
C LEU A 107 14.34 -14.90 13.32
N THR A 108 15.43 -15.42 13.90
CA THR A 108 16.20 -16.59 13.38
C THR A 108 17.24 -17.07 14.40
N ASN A 109 16.88 -17.19 15.69
CA ASN A 109 17.69 -18.01 16.60
C ASN A 109 16.90 -18.61 17.78
N ILE A 110 15.71 -19.13 17.49
CA ILE A 110 15.05 -20.09 18.39
C ILE A 110 14.54 -21.22 17.50
N MET A 111 15.18 -22.38 17.64
CA MET A 111 14.96 -23.69 16.97
C MET A 111 15.49 -23.81 15.54
N ASP A 112 16.80 -24.02 15.37
CA ASP A 112 17.49 -25.34 15.38
C ASP A 112 19.01 -25.16 15.24
#